data_AF-A0A9E1UF33-F1
#
_entry.id   AF-A0A9E1UF33-F1
#
_cell.length_a   1.000
_cell.length_b   1.000
_cell.length_c   1.000
_cell.angle_alpha   90.00
_cell.angle_beta   90.00
_cell.angle_gamma   90.00
#
_symmetry.space_group_name_H-M   'P 1'
#
loop_
_entity.id
_entity.type
_entity.pdbx_description
1 polymer ?
#
loop_
_entity_poly.entity_id
_entity_poly.type
_entity_poly.pdbx_seq_one_letter_code
_entity_poly.pdbx_strand_id
1 'polypeptide(L)'
;MEIIVNGSTSWIDKLTGRDEKHSPGDPSAAGIGDCGEVRDNASDFIDGEVAMPLTSRIRHHLRFWNDCDGSMTSLAQTVGLARRAPQHNVPDSLKEKLKNIPDD
;
A
#
# COMPACT_ATOMS: atom_id res chain seq x y z
N MET A 1 0.41 -1.16 -29.50
CA MET A 1 -0.59 -1.27 -28.40
C MET A 1 -0.03 -0.41 -27.28
N GLU A 2 -0.43 0.85 -27.22
CA GLU A 2 0.04 1.78 -26.19
C GLU A 2 -0.84 1.61 -24.97
N ILE A 3 -0.27 1.09 -23.90
CA ILE A 3 -0.96 0.99 -22.61
C ILE A 3 -1.00 2.41 -22.06
N ILE A 4 -2.12 3.11 -22.26
CA ILE A 4 -2.31 4.45 -21.74
C ILE A 4 -2.43 4.35 -20.20
N VAL A 5 -1.32 4.57 -19.48
CA VAL A 5 -1.29 4.69 -18.01
C VAL A 5 -1.74 6.10 -17.59
N ASN A 6 -2.96 6.53 -17.97
CA ASN A 6 -3.47 7.87 -17.61
C ASN A 6 -4.41 7.88 -16.38
N GLY A 7 -4.46 6.82 -15.58
CA GLY A 7 -5.51 6.68 -14.57
C GLY A 7 -5.07 6.54 -13.12
N SER A 8 -3.79 6.68 -12.74
CA SER A 8 -3.37 6.16 -11.42
C SER A 8 -2.32 6.94 -10.63
N THR A 9 -1.78 8.04 -11.14
CA THR A 9 -0.86 8.87 -10.33
C THR A 9 -1.58 9.42 -9.09
N SER A 10 -2.79 9.98 -9.23
CA SER A 10 -3.49 10.62 -8.11
C SER A 10 -3.72 9.74 -6.87
N TRP A 11 -4.02 8.44 -7.00
CA TRP A 11 -4.27 7.60 -5.81
C TRP A 11 -2.99 7.03 -5.22
N ILE A 12 -1.97 6.77 -6.04
CA ILE A 12 -0.63 6.39 -5.57
C ILE A 12 0.02 7.58 -4.88
N ASP A 13 -0.16 8.79 -5.42
CA ASP A 13 0.32 10.03 -4.81
C ASP A 13 -0.35 10.29 -3.45
N LYS A 14 -1.65 9.97 -3.33
CA LYS A 14 -2.38 9.96 -2.03
C LYS A 14 -1.85 8.91 -1.06
N LEU A 15 -1.59 7.69 -1.54
CA LEU A 15 -1.04 6.62 -0.71
C LEU A 15 0.35 6.97 -0.17
N THR A 16 1.21 7.51 -1.05
CA THR A 16 2.60 7.87 -0.73
C THR A 16 2.70 9.21 0.01
N GLY A 17 1.59 9.91 0.23
CA GLY A 17 1.56 11.21 0.94
C GLY A 17 2.20 12.35 0.14
N ARG A 18 2.31 12.21 -1.19
CA ARG A 18 2.89 13.23 -2.07
C ARG A 18 1.98 14.43 -2.31
N ASP A 19 0.67 14.27 -2.10
CA ASP A 19 -0.33 15.33 -2.27
C ASP A 19 -0.49 16.23 -1.02
N GLU A 20 0.04 15.81 0.13
CA GLU A 20 -0.05 16.58 1.38
C GLU A 20 1.01 17.70 1.46
N LYS A 21 0.55 18.95 1.45
CA LYS A 21 1.40 20.14 1.71
C LYS A 21 1.65 20.28 3.21
N HIS A 22 2.91 20.15 3.65
CA HIS A 22 3.29 20.32 5.06
C HIS A 22 4.14 21.56 5.31
N SER A 23 3.89 22.20 6.45
CA SER A 23 4.67 23.30 7.00
C SER A 23 6.07 22.82 7.45
N PRO A 24 7.11 23.68 7.44
CA PRO A 24 8.52 23.30 7.60
C PRO A 24 8.96 22.81 8.99
N GLY A 25 8.04 22.34 9.83
CA GLY A 25 8.32 22.05 11.23
C GLY A 25 7.52 20.88 11.79
N ASP A 26 7.02 19.98 10.94
CA ASP A 26 6.32 18.79 11.43
C ASP A 26 7.34 17.75 11.91
N PRO A 27 7.48 17.53 13.23
CA PRO A 27 8.42 16.56 13.74
C PRO A 27 7.72 15.21 13.66
N SER A 28 8.19 14.32 12.77
CA SER A 28 8.01 12.89 13.03
C SER A 28 8.75 12.57 14.33
N ALA A 29 8.08 12.73 15.46
CA ALA A 29 8.62 12.44 16.79
C ALA A 29 9.01 10.95 16.95
N ALA A 30 8.59 10.10 16.01
CA ALA A 30 8.89 8.68 15.94
C ALA A 30 10.04 8.31 14.97
N GLY A 31 10.69 9.29 14.34
CA GLY A 31 11.77 9.08 13.37
C GLY A 31 11.29 8.73 11.96
N ILE A 32 12.21 8.80 11.00
CA ILE A 32 12.01 8.29 9.64
C ILE A 32 12.20 6.76 9.71
N GLY A 33 11.20 5.97 9.30
CA GLY A 33 11.39 4.52 9.17
C GLY A 33 12.54 4.21 8.21
N ASP A 34 13.24 3.09 8.38
CA ASP A 34 14.27 2.70 7.41
C ASP A 34 13.67 1.98 6.19
N CYS A 35 14.47 1.76 5.14
CA CYS A 35 14.00 1.07 3.94
C CYS A 35 13.53 -0.37 4.20
N GLY A 36 14.07 -1.04 5.22
CA GLY A 36 13.67 -2.39 5.62
C GLY A 36 12.25 -2.38 6.20
N GLU A 37 12.00 -1.53 7.18
CA GLU A 37 10.68 -1.36 7.81
C GLU A 37 9.60 -0.98 6.78
N VAL A 38 9.92 -0.09 5.84
CA VAL A 38 9.00 0.28 4.75
C VAL A 38 8.68 -0.90 3.85
N ARG A 39 9.69 -1.70 3.48
CA ARG A 39 9.51 -2.86 2.59
C ARG A 39 8.75 -3.99 3.27
N ASP A 40 9.06 -4.26 4.54
CA ASP A 40 8.42 -5.32 5.31
C ASP A 40 6.93 -5.04 5.54
N ASN A 41 6.54 -3.77 5.60
CA ASN A 41 5.15 -3.34 5.82
C ASN A 41 4.48 -2.80 4.54
N ALA A 42 5.09 -2.97 3.37
CA ALA A 42 4.65 -2.35 2.12
C ALA A 42 3.24 -2.80 1.69
N SER A 43 2.96 -4.11 1.81
CA SER A 43 1.65 -4.67 1.44
C SER A 43 0.56 -4.18 2.38
N ASP A 44 0.75 -4.38 3.68
CA ASP A 44 -0.18 -3.95 4.72
C ASP A 44 -0.47 -2.45 4.64
N PHE A 45 0.54 -1.64 4.29
CA PHE A 45 0.38 -0.20 4.10
C PHE A 45 -0.53 0.12 2.89
N ILE A 46 -0.40 -0.60 1.78
CA ILE A 46 -1.24 -0.44 0.58
C ILE A 46 -2.67 -0.95 0.81
N ASP A 47 -2.83 -1.96 1.65
CA ASP A 47 -4.13 -2.51 2.05
C ASP A 47 -4.79 -1.69 3.18
N GLY A 48 -4.04 -0.80 3.84
CA GLY A 48 -4.53 0.06 4.91
C GLY A 48 -4.60 -0.63 6.28
N GLU A 49 -3.84 -1.72 6.45
CA GLU A 49 -3.82 -2.58 7.63
C GLU A 49 -2.68 -2.20 8.61
N VAL A 50 -1.86 -1.20 8.26
CA VAL A 50 -0.79 -0.69 9.13
C VAL A 50 -1.33 0.28 10.19
N ALA A 51 -0.83 0.14 11.41
CA ALA A 51 -1.15 1.03 12.53
C ALA A 51 -0.78 2.50 12.22
N MET A 52 -1.62 3.45 12.64
CA MET A 52 -1.45 4.87 12.34
C MET A 52 -0.04 5.46 12.59
N PRO A 53 0.66 5.14 13.70
CA PRO A 53 2.02 5.65 13.91
C PRO A 53 3.02 5.19 12.84
N LEU A 54 2.90 3.95 12.36
CA LEU A 54 3.78 3.38 11.34
C LEU A 54 3.41 3.91 9.94
N THR A 55 2.12 4.12 9.67
CA THR A 55 1.63 4.78 8.45
C THR A 55 2.27 6.15 8.25
N SER A 56 2.33 6.98 9.30
CA SER A 56 2.99 8.29 9.24
C SER A 56 4.49 8.19 8.97
N ARG A 57 5.18 7.23 9.58
CA ARG A 57 6.62 6.99 9.38
C ARG A 57 6.93 6.54 7.95
N ILE A 58 6.12 5.64 7.39
CA ILE A 58 6.26 5.15 6.01
C ILE A 58 6.02 6.29 5.01
N ARG A 59 4.95 7.07 5.16
CA ARG A 59 4.71 8.25 4.30
C ARG A 59 5.86 9.24 4.36
N HIS A 60 6.35 9.52 5.57
CA HIS A 60 7.49 10.40 5.75
C HIS A 60 8.75 9.83 5.10
N HIS A 61 9.02 8.53 5.19
CA HIS A 61 10.15 7.89 4.48
C HIS A 61 10.04 8.05 2.96
N LEU A 62 8.90 7.67 2.37
CA LEU A 62 8.68 7.70 0.91
C LEU A 62 8.77 9.11 0.32
N ARG A 63 8.57 10.13 1.15
CA ARG A 63 8.72 11.53 0.74
C ARG A 63 10.19 11.96 0.59
N PHE A 64 11.08 11.48 1.44
CA PHE A 64 12.48 11.91 1.47
C PHE A 64 13.44 10.95 0.76
N TRP A 65 13.08 9.66 0.67
CA TRP A 65 13.93 8.61 0.15
C TRP A 65 13.33 7.99 -1.11
N ASN A 66 13.98 8.25 -2.24
CA ASN A 66 13.54 7.75 -3.55
C ASN A 66 13.77 6.24 -3.74
N ASP A 67 14.59 5.61 -2.91
CA ASP A 67 14.98 4.20 -3.07
C ASP A 67 13.78 3.25 -2.87
N CYS A 68 12.89 3.56 -1.93
CA CYS A 68 11.68 2.77 -1.67
C CYS A 68 10.50 3.16 -2.57
N ASP A 69 10.60 4.32 -3.22
CA ASP A 69 9.50 4.89 -3.99
C ASP A 69 9.13 4.06 -5.23
N GLY A 70 10.13 3.60 -5.97
CA GLY A 70 9.93 2.76 -7.16
C GLY A 70 9.26 1.44 -6.82
N SER A 71 9.72 0.77 -5.75
CA SER A 71 9.11 -0.49 -5.28
C SER A 71 7.67 -0.28 -4.78
N MET A 72 7.41 0.79 -4.02
CA MET A 72 6.06 1.09 -3.53
C MET A 72 5.11 1.42 -4.67
N THR A 73 5.56 2.21 -5.63
CA THR A 73 4.77 2.56 -6.82
C THR A 73 4.42 1.31 -7.63
N SER A 74 5.40 0.42 -7.87
CA SER A 74 5.18 -0.82 -8.62
C SER A 74 4.22 -1.78 -7.90
N LEU A 75 4.36 -1.92 -6.58
CA LEU A 75 3.47 -2.75 -5.78
C LEU A 75 2.04 -2.19 -5.78
N ALA A 76 1.89 -0.87 -5.55
CA ALA A 76 0.59 -0.21 -5.56
C ALA A 76 -0.09 -0.33 -6.94
N GLN A 77 0.65 -0.18 -8.04
CA GLN A 77 0.12 -0.41 -9.38
C GLN A 77 -0.39 -1.84 -9.57
N THR A 78 0.40 -2.84 -9.15
CA THR A 78 0.02 -4.25 -9.22
C THR A 78 -1.25 -4.54 -8.44
N VAL A 79 -1.34 -4.07 -7.19
CA VAL A 79 -2.53 -4.21 -6.35
C VAL A 79 -3.72 -3.49 -6.99
N GLY A 80 -3.51 -2.28 -7.53
CA GLY A 80 -4.54 -1.53 -8.25
C GLY A 80 -5.09 -2.28 -9.47
N LEU A 81 -4.25 -3.01 -10.20
CA LEU A 81 -4.67 -3.89 -11.30
C LEU A 81 -5.45 -5.10 -10.78
N ALA A 82 -4.97 -5.75 -9.71
CA ALA A 82 -5.65 -6.89 -9.10
C ALA A 82 -7.05 -6.52 -8.60
N ARG A 83 -7.20 -5.35 -7.96
CA ARG A 83 -8.49 -4.82 -7.49
C ARG A 83 -9.47 -4.51 -8.63
N ARG A 84 -8.99 -4.26 -9.85
CA ARG A 84 -9.84 -4.04 -11.04
C ARG A 84 -10.29 -5.35 -11.70
N ALA A 85 -9.67 -6.47 -11.38
CA ALA A 85 -10.12 -7.76 -11.89
C ALA A 85 -11.55 -8.05 -11.39
N PRO A 86 -12.40 -8.72 -12.20
CA PRO A 86 -13.75 -9.10 -11.78
C PRO A 86 -13.70 -9.86 -10.45
N GLN A 87 -14.31 -9.26 -9.42
CA GLN A 87 -14.43 -9.89 -8.12
C GLN A 87 -15.65 -10.81 -8.14
N HIS A 88 -15.46 -12.08 -7.82
CA HIS A 88 -16.56 -13.03 -7.67
C HIS A 88 -16.76 -13.31 -6.19
N ASN A 89 -17.99 -13.19 -5.72
CA ASN A 89 -18.32 -13.60 -4.35
C ASN A 89 -18.07 -15.10 -4.21
N VAL A 90 -17.34 -15.49 -3.17
CA VAL A 90 -17.11 -16.91 -2.88
C VAL A 90 -18.48 -17.59 -2.69
N PRO A 91 -18.81 -18.64 -3.48
CA PRO A 91 -20.07 -19.37 -3.31
C PRO A 91 -20.17 -19.96 -1.91
N ASP A 92 -21.36 -19.98 -1.32
CA ASP A 92 -21.55 -20.48 0.05
C ASP A 92 -21.17 -21.96 0.19
N SER A 93 -21.40 -22.76 -0.87
CA SER A 93 -20.97 -24.16 -0.92
C SER A 93 -19.44 -24.34 -0.84
N LEU A 94 -18.67 -23.36 -1.32
CA LEU A 94 -17.20 -23.36 -1.19
C LEU A 94 -16.78 -22.90 0.20
N LYS A 95 -17.47 -21.90 0.79
CA LYS A 95 -17.23 -21.48 2.18
C LYS A 95 -17.47 -22.61 3.17
N GLU A 96 -18.55 -23.38 3.00
CA GLU A 96 -18.85 -24.53 3.84
C GLU A 96 -17.79 -25.63 3.71
N LYS A 97 -17.31 -25.91 2.49
CA LYS A 97 -16.23 -26.88 2.29
C LYS A 97 -14.93 -26.46 2.97
N LEU A 98 -14.55 -25.17 2.87
CA LEU A 98 -13.36 -24.64 3.51
C LEU A 98 -13.42 -24.73 5.05
N LYS A 99 -14.58 -24.46 5.65
CA LYS A 99 -14.79 -24.60 7.11
C LYS A 99 -14.64 -26.03 7.63
N ASN A 100 -14.79 -27.02 6.75
CA ASN A 100 -14.70 -28.44 7.10
C ASN A 100 -13.32 -29.04 6.79
N ILE A 101 -12.33 -28.23 6.39
CA ILE A 101 -10.95 -28.69 6.26
C ILE A 101 -10.35 -28.73 7.68
N PRO A 102 -9.89 -29.90 8.15
CA PRO A 102 -9.26 -30.01 9.47
C PRO A 102 -7.91 -29.27 9.47
N ASP A 103 -7.65 -28.51 10.53
CA ASP A 103 -6.32 -27.99 10.85
C ASP A 103 -5.44 -29.18 11.29
N ASP A 104 -4.55 -29.64 10.41
CA ASP A 104 -3.52 -30.65 10.69
C ASP A 104 -2.27 -29.97 11.28
#